data_AF-A0A9E2JXN1-F1
#
_entry.id   AF-A0A9E2JXN1-F1
#
_cell.length_a   1.000
_cell.length_b   1.000
_cell.length_c   1.000
_cell.angle_alpha   90.00
_cell.angle_beta   90.00
_cell.angle_gamma   90.00
#
_symmetry.space_group_name_H-M   'P 1'
#
loop_
_entity.id
_entity.type
_entity.pdbx_description
1 polymer ?
#
loop_
_entity_poly.entity_id
_entity_poly.type
_entity_poly.pdbx_seq_one_letter_code
_entity_poly.pdbx_strand_id
1 'polypeptide(L)'
;MGWGKGTPRSIRQVESGLSLLEKRALILAYQTCQQELYRASPEDFGEAFDDMLDDALSSGDEDGLLSRGARGVMMDLRETIRELPEEWPLLRDCLAAALPEPMTGPLFAYLEESC
;
A
#
# COMPACT_ATOMS: atom_id res chain seq x y z
N MET A 1 -7.53 21.54 -10.57
CA MET A 1 -7.30 22.04 -9.21
C MET A 1 -5.84 21.77 -8.90
N GLY A 2 -5.01 22.82 -8.82
CA GLY A 2 -3.55 22.69 -8.77
C GLY A 2 -3.07 22.19 -7.42
N TRP A 3 -2.30 21.11 -7.41
CA TRP A 3 -1.60 20.63 -6.22
C TRP A 3 -0.38 21.53 -6.05
N GLY A 4 -0.52 22.56 -5.22
CA GLY A 4 0.57 23.46 -4.87
C GLY A 4 1.72 22.66 -4.26
N LYS A 5 2.96 23.06 -4.58
CA LYS A 5 4.20 22.58 -3.93
C LYS A 5 4.06 22.77 -2.42
N GLY A 6 3.56 21.75 -1.74
CA GLY A 6 3.19 21.74 -0.35
C GLY A 6 4.00 20.69 0.37
N THR A 7 4.36 21.00 1.60
CA THR A 7 5.03 20.16 2.60
C THR A 7 4.88 18.65 2.36
N PRO A 8 5.98 17.85 2.45
CA PRO A 8 5.91 16.40 2.24
C PRO A 8 4.78 15.81 3.08
N ARG A 9 3.81 15.15 2.43
CA ARG A 9 2.71 14.54 3.16
C ARG A 9 3.27 13.39 3.98
N SER A 10 2.98 13.37 5.27
CA SER A 10 3.28 12.18 6.08
C SER A 10 2.47 10.99 5.59
N ILE A 11 2.99 9.76 5.74
CA ILE A 11 2.27 8.51 5.42
C ILE A 11 0.87 8.52 6.06
N ARG A 12 0.75 9.02 7.29
CA ARG A 12 -0.51 9.16 8.02
C ARG A 12 -1.51 10.09 7.32
N GLN A 13 -1.05 11.20 6.75
CA GLN A 13 -1.93 12.14 6.03
C GLN A 13 -2.44 11.53 4.72
N VAL A 14 -1.59 10.81 3.99
CA VAL A 14 -2.00 10.13 2.75
C VAL A 14 -2.98 9.00 3.04
N GLU A 15 -2.66 8.16 4.04
CA GLU A 15 -3.54 7.08 4.47
C GLU A 15 -4.92 7.60 4.93
N SER A 16 -4.96 8.67 5.72
CA SER A 16 -6.23 9.28 6.15
C SER A 16 -7.08 9.83 5.01
N GLY A 17 -6.48 10.07 3.85
CA GLY A 17 -7.18 10.47 2.63
C GLY A 17 -7.77 9.31 1.83
N LEU A 18 -7.41 8.06 2.16
CA LEU A 18 -7.97 6.86 1.54
C LEU A 18 -9.28 6.47 2.23
N SER A 19 -10.29 6.13 1.44
CA SER A 19 -11.47 5.42 1.91
C SER A 19 -11.13 3.99 2.34
N LEU A 20 -12.02 3.36 3.10
CA LEU A 20 -11.84 1.96 3.53
C LEU A 20 -11.67 1.00 2.34
N LEU A 21 -12.43 1.22 1.26
CA LEU A 21 -12.33 0.41 0.05
C LEU A 21 -10.96 0.57 -0.62
N GLU A 22 -10.42 1.79 -0.68
CA GLU A 22 -9.10 2.06 -1.25
C GLU A 22 -7.98 1.47 -0.40
N LYS A 23 -8.08 1.52 0.94
CA LYS A 23 -7.12 0.85 1.83
C LYS A 23 -7.12 -0.65 1.60
N ARG A 24 -8.29 -1.27 1.49
CA ARG A 24 -8.42 -2.71 1.19
C ARG A 24 -7.87 -3.05 -0.19
N ALA A 25 -8.18 -2.25 -1.21
CA ALA A 25 -7.67 -2.45 -2.56
C ALA A 25 -6.14 -2.36 -2.59
N LEU A 26 -5.54 -1.39 -1.88
CA LEU A 26 -4.09 -1.24 -1.77
C LEU A 26 -3.42 -2.51 -1.23
N ILE A 27 -3.95 -3.02 -0.12
CA ILE A 27 -3.40 -4.19 0.56
C ILE A 27 -3.48 -5.43 -0.35
N LEU A 28 -4.65 -5.68 -0.93
CA LEU A 28 -4.86 -6.82 -1.83
C LEU A 28 -4.00 -6.74 -3.10
N ALA A 29 -3.89 -5.54 -3.69
CA ALA A 29 -3.06 -5.33 -4.87
C ALA A 29 -1.58 -5.60 -4.56
N TYR A 30 -1.08 -5.08 -3.44
CA TYR A 30 0.29 -5.33 -3.03
C TYR A 30 0.56 -6.81 -2.77
N GLN A 31 -0.31 -7.49 -2.03
CA GLN A 31 -0.21 -8.94 -1.80
C GLN A 31 -0.18 -9.73 -3.12
N THR A 32 -1.09 -9.40 -4.04
CA THR A 32 -1.15 -10.04 -5.36
C THR A 32 0.16 -9.85 -6.13
N CYS A 33 0.70 -8.63 -6.12
CA CYS A 33 1.98 -8.35 -6.75
C CYS A 33 3.15 -9.10 -6.10
N GLN A 34 3.14 -9.22 -4.77
CA GLN A 34 4.17 -9.99 -4.07
C GLN A 34 4.14 -11.47 -4.48
N GLN A 35 2.95 -12.06 -4.61
CA GLN A 35 2.78 -13.44 -5.06
C GLN A 35 3.21 -13.65 -6.51
N GLU A 36 2.79 -12.76 -7.42
CA GLU A 36 3.08 -12.89 -8.85
C GLU A 36 4.56 -12.64 -9.19
N LEU A 37 5.16 -11.61 -8.59
CA LEU A 37 6.52 -11.18 -8.94
C LEU A 37 7.60 -11.98 -8.21
N TYR A 38 7.39 -12.29 -6.94
CA TYR A 38 8.43 -12.88 -6.09
C TYR A 38 8.15 -14.34 -5.73
N ARG A 39 7.02 -14.91 -6.18
CA ARG A 39 6.56 -16.25 -5.79
C ARG A 39 6.58 -16.45 -4.28
N ALA A 40 6.34 -15.37 -3.53
CA ALA A 40 6.23 -15.42 -2.08
C ALA A 40 5.16 -16.46 -1.73
N SER A 41 5.45 -17.34 -0.76
CA SER A 41 4.43 -18.25 -0.29
C SER A 41 3.25 -17.43 0.21
N PRO A 42 2.00 -17.82 -0.07
CA PRO A 42 0.85 -17.21 0.57
C PRO A 42 0.97 -17.21 2.09
N GLU A 43 1.72 -18.15 2.67
CA GLU A 43 2.00 -18.26 4.10
C GLU A 43 2.90 -17.12 4.61
N ASP A 44 3.90 -16.68 3.83
CA ASP A 44 4.86 -15.64 4.24
C ASP A 44 4.25 -14.24 4.31
N PHE A 45 3.25 -13.96 3.48
CA PHE A 45 2.52 -12.68 3.49
C PHE A 45 1.17 -12.78 4.20
N GLY A 46 0.55 -13.96 4.12
CA GLY A 46 -0.75 -14.26 4.70
C GLY A 46 -0.71 -14.22 6.22
N GLU A 47 0.29 -14.83 6.88
CA GLU A 47 0.32 -14.91 8.35
C GLU A 47 0.30 -13.53 9.02
N ALA A 48 1.12 -12.58 8.54
CA ALA A 48 1.16 -11.24 9.14
C ALA A 48 -0.14 -10.46 8.92
N PHE A 49 -0.82 -10.65 7.78
CA PHE A 49 -2.09 -10.00 7.49
C PHE A 49 -3.28 -10.69 8.15
N ASP A 50 -3.23 -12.02 8.29
CA ASP A 50 -4.20 -12.87 8.96
C ASP A 50 -4.16 -12.63 10.48
N ASP A 51 -2.98 -12.51 11.09
CA ASP A 51 -2.83 -12.09 12.50
C ASP A 51 -3.47 -10.71 12.74
N MET A 52 -3.25 -9.78 11.81
CA MET A 52 -3.84 -8.46 11.86
C MET A 52 -5.38 -8.50 11.66
N LEU A 53 -5.88 -9.39 10.79
CA LEU A 53 -7.32 -9.66 10.59
C LEU A 53 -7.97 -10.25 11.84
N ASP A 54 -7.33 -11.23 12.49
CA ASP A 54 -7.80 -11.87 13.71
C ASP A 54 -7.88 -10.87 14.89
N ASP A 55 -6.89 -9.98 15.00
CA ASP A 55 -6.90 -8.86 15.96
C ASP A 55 -8.05 -7.87 15.69
N ALA A 56 -8.41 -7.64 14.43
CA ALA A 56 -9.52 -6.75 14.08
C ALA A 56 -10.89 -7.39 14.33
N LEU A 57 -11.03 -8.67 14.01
CA LEU A 57 -12.24 -9.45 14.30
C LEU A 57 -12.50 -9.54 15.81
N SER A 58 -11.44 -9.62 16.62
CA SER A 58 -11.57 -9.66 18.08
C SER A 58 -11.85 -8.29 18.71
N SER A 59 -11.41 -7.18 18.10
CA SER A 59 -11.58 -5.82 18.63
C SER A 59 -12.77 -5.04 18.06
N GLY A 60 -13.31 -5.46 16.90
CA GLY A 60 -14.33 -4.74 16.16
C GLY A 60 -13.85 -3.45 15.49
N ASP A 61 -12.54 -3.20 15.43
CA ASP A 61 -11.91 -2.01 14.85
C ASP A 61 -11.36 -2.29 13.44
N GLU A 62 -12.26 -2.58 12.50
CA GLU A 62 -11.93 -2.83 11.09
C GLU A 62 -11.24 -1.61 10.44
N ASP A 63 -11.63 -0.40 10.85
CA ASP A 63 -11.05 0.85 10.36
C ASP A 63 -9.58 1.01 10.80
N GLY A 64 -9.29 0.74 12.08
CA GLY A 64 -7.93 0.78 12.63
C GLY A 64 -7.01 -0.28 12.03
N LEU A 65 -7.55 -1.44 11.64
CA LEU A 65 -6.83 -2.47 10.91
C LEU A 65 -6.42 -2.00 9.51
N LEU A 66 -7.39 -1.63 8.67
CA LEU A 66 -7.12 -1.24 7.29
C LEU A 66 -6.18 -0.03 7.23
N SER A 67 -6.30 0.87 8.20
CA SER A 67 -5.40 2.01 8.36
C SER A 67 -3.98 1.59 8.75
N ARG A 68 -3.78 0.53 9.55
CA ARG A 68 -2.45 -0.01 9.86
C ARG A 68 -1.85 -0.75 8.66
N GLY A 69 -2.63 -1.63 8.04
CA GLY A 69 -2.20 -2.40 6.86
C GLY A 69 -1.81 -1.49 5.69
N ALA A 70 -2.63 -0.50 5.34
CA ALA A 70 -2.32 0.44 4.27
C ALA A 70 -1.04 1.25 4.55
N ARG A 71 -0.78 1.60 5.83
CA ARG A 71 0.48 2.25 6.23
C ARG A 71 1.68 1.33 6.06
N GLY A 72 1.57 0.06 6.47
CA GLY A 72 2.62 -0.95 6.27
C GLY A 72 3.00 -1.06 4.80
N VAL A 73 2.00 -1.29 3.94
CA VAL A 73 2.20 -1.37 2.48
C VAL A 73 2.89 -0.12 1.92
N MET A 74 2.44 1.08 2.30
CA MET A 74 3.11 2.30 1.83
C MET A 74 4.54 2.46 2.34
N MET A 75 4.86 1.95 3.54
CA MET A 75 6.24 1.93 4.05
C MET A 75 7.10 0.97 3.24
N ASP A 76 6.62 -0.24 3.01
CA ASP A 76 7.35 -1.27 2.27
C ASP A 76 7.61 -0.85 0.81
N LEU A 77 6.63 -0.20 0.18
CA LEU A 77 6.79 0.37 -1.17
C LEU A 77 7.85 1.46 -1.21
N ARG A 78 7.91 2.33 -0.20
CA ARG A 78 8.96 3.35 -0.11
C ARG A 78 10.33 2.74 0.13
N GLU A 79 10.41 1.71 0.97
CA GLU A 79 11.64 0.97 1.19
C GLU A 79 12.12 0.29 -0.10
N THR A 80 11.21 -0.32 -0.85
CA THR A 80 11.51 -0.90 -2.17
C THR A 80 12.07 0.14 -3.13
N ILE A 81 11.46 1.32 -3.25
CA ILE A 81 11.96 2.39 -4.14
C ILE A 81 13.37 2.84 -3.71
N ARG A 82 13.65 2.90 -2.41
CA ARG A 82 14.92 3.41 -1.88
C ARG A 82 16.04 2.37 -1.97
N GLU A 83 15.76 1.13 -1.61
CA GLU A 83 16.76 0.07 -1.47
C GLU A 83 16.90 -0.77 -2.75
N LEU A 84 15.82 -0.90 -3.54
CA LEU A 84 15.71 -1.73 -4.74
C LEU A 84 15.06 -0.96 -5.91
N PRO A 85 15.61 0.20 -6.32
CA PRO A 85 15.01 1.06 -7.35
C PRO A 85 14.81 0.37 -8.71
N GLU A 86 15.58 -0.66 -9.02
CA GLU A 86 15.44 -1.49 -10.21
C GLU A 86 14.18 -2.37 -10.21
N GLU A 87 13.64 -2.70 -9.03
CA GLU A 87 12.41 -3.49 -8.90
C GLU A 87 11.15 -2.62 -8.99
N TRP A 88 11.28 -1.32 -8.68
CA TRP A 88 10.17 -0.38 -8.68
C TRP A 88 9.35 -0.38 -9.98
N PRO A 89 9.93 -0.34 -11.20
CA PRO A 89 9.14 -0.34 -12.43
C PRO A 89 8.21 -1.56 -12.55
N LEU A 90 8.70 -2.74 -12.18
CA LEU A 90 7.92 -3.98 -12.25
C LEU A 90 6.78 -3.98 -11.23
N LEU A 91 7.08 -3.56 -9.99
CA LEU A 91 6.08 -3.47 -8.93
C LEU A 91 5.03 -2.40 -9.21
N ARG A 92 5.44 -1.25 -9.75
CA ARG A 92 4.57 -0.15 -10.17
C ARG A 92 3.62 -0.58 -11.27
N ASP A 93 4.10 -1.30 -12.28
CA ASP A 93 3.27 -1.80 -13.38
C ASP A 93 2.26 -2.85 -12.89
N CYS A 94 2.68 -3.74 -11.98
CA CYS A 94 1.77 -4.68 -11.34
C CYS A 94 0.68 -3.97 -10.52
N LEU A 95 1.06 -3.00 -9.68
CA LEU A 95 0.10 -2.20 -8.90
C LEU A 95 -0.85 -1.42 -9.80
N ALA A 96 -0.36 -0.89 -10.92
CA ALA A 96 -1.18 -0.17 -11.90
C ALA A 96 -2.22 -1.08 -12.55
N ALA A 97 -1.92 -2.37 -12.72
CA ALA A 97 -2.86 -3.36 -13.23
C ALA A 97 -3.88 -3.82 -12.19
N ALA A 98 -3.51 -3.81 -10.91
CA ALA A 98 -4.34 -4.31 -9.80
C ALA A 98 -5.22 -3.23 -9.14
N LEU A 99 -4.87 -1.94 -9.28
CA LEU A 99 -5.58 -0.83 -8.64
C LEU A 99 -6.45 -0.03 -9.61
N PRO A 100 -7.54 0.59 -9.12
CA PRO A 100 -8.32 1.54 -9.92
C PRO A 100 -7.47 2.75 -10.35
N GLU A 101 -7.63 3.19 -11.60
CA GLU A 101 -6.93 4.36 -12.17
C GLU A 101 -7.02 5.65 -11.32
N PRO A 102 -8.16 5.98 -10.66
CA PRO A 102 -8.23 7.16 -9.80
C PRO A 102 -7.29 7.12 -8.59
N MET A 103 -6.86 5.93 -8.18
CA MET A 103 -6.02 5.70 -7.01
C MET A 103 -4.52 5.64 -7.36
N THR A 104 -4.17 5.08 -8.52
CA THR A 104 -2.77 4.86 -8.93
C THR A 104 -1.99 6.16 -9.07
N GLY A 105 -2.56 7.17 -9.72
CA GLY A 105 -1.90 8.47 -9.92
C GLY A 105 -1.48 9.15 -8.61
N PRO A 106 -2.41 9.43 -7.68
CA PRO A 106 -2.09 10.02 -6.38
C PRO A 106 -1.12 9.18 -5.53
N LEU A 107 -1.26 7.85 -5.56
CA LEU A 107 -0.41 6.93 -4.81
C LEU A 107 1.04 6.95 -5.34
N PHE A 108 1.25 6.84 -6.65
CA PHE A 108 2.58 6.82 -7.23
C PHE A 108 3.28 8.16 -7.08
N ALA A 109 2.56 9.27 -7.29
CA ALA A 109 3.09 10.60 -7.02
C ALA A 109 3.57 10.72 -5.56
N TYR A 110 2.80 10.21 -4.60
CA TYR A 110 3.20 10.20 -3.21
C TYR A 110 4.49 9.39 -2.94
N LEU A 111 4.55 8.17 -3.47
CA LEU A 111 5.68 7.26 -3.26
C LEU A 111 6.97 7.81 -3.87
N GLU A 112 6.87 8.40 -5.06
CA GLU A 112 7.99 8.96 -5.83
C GLU A 112 8.47 10.31 -5.28
N GLU A 113 7.57 11.15 -4.72
CA GLU A 113 7.95 12.42 -4.07
C GLU A 113 8.66 12.21 -2.71
N SER A 114 8.56 11.00 -2.15
CA SER A 114 9.01 10.67 -0.80
C SER A 114 10.35 9.94 -0.73
N CYS A 115 11.03 9.76 -1.87
CA CYS A 115 12.32 9.09 -2.01
C CYS A 115 13.34 10.04 -2.66
#